data_AF-A0A920IM66-F1
#
_entry.id   AF-A0A920IM66-F1
#
_cell.length_a   1.000
_cell.length_b   1.000
_cell.length_c   1.000
_cell.angle_alpha   90.00
_cell.angle_beta   90.00
_cell.angle_gamma   90.00
#
_symmetry.space_group_name_H-M   'P 1'
#
loop_
_entity.id
_entity.type
_entity.pdbx_description
1 polymer ?
#
loop_
_entity_poly.entity_id
_entity_poly.type
_entity_poly.pdbx_seq_one_letter_code
_entity_poly.pdbx_strand_id
1 'polypeptide(L)'
;MKKSGPFFLGKFTHIDINLMCCFHRLIDIRLDSLLEMDELPNLKAYWNKLKERESYKKGILNFYGEKEIGDVEELFGSDVSMHLKPLTKMIQNSTDSL
;
A
#
# COMPACT_ATOMS: atom_id res chain seq x y z
N MET A 1 -16.92 -13.31 -18.02
CA MET A 1 -16.01 -12.38 -17.33
C MET A 1 -14.61 -12.99 -17.31
N LYS A 2 -13.60 -12.32 -17.87
CA LYS A 2 -12.20 -12.74 -17.62
C LYS A 2 -11.96 -12.58 -16.12
N LYS A 3 -11.67 -13.68 -15.41
CA LYS A 3 -11.24 -13.61 -14.00
C LYS A 3 -9.91 -12.86 -13.96
N SER A 4 -9.96 -11.55 -13.72
CA SER A 4 -8.79 -10.73 -13.42
C SER A 4 -8.42 -10.92 -11.95
N GLY A 5 -7.13 -11.10 -11.68
CA GLY A 5 -6.60 -11.43 -10.36
C GLY A 5 -5.81 -12.75 -10.35
N PRO A 6 -4.96 -12.98 -9.34
CA PRO A 6 -4.78 -12.13 -8.15
C PRO A 6 -3.91 -10.88 -8.40
N PHE A 7 -3.25 -10.79 -9.57
CA PHE A 7 -2.39 -9.66 -9.95
C PHE A 7 -3.03 -8.80 -11.06
N PHE A 8 -2.42 -7.67 -11.41
CA PHE A 8 -3.02 -6.66 -12.28
C PHE A 8 -3.50 -7.22 -13.63
N LEU A 9 -2.71 -8.10 -14.25
CA LEU A 9 -3.07 -8.81 -15.49
C LEU A 9 -3.40 -10.30 -15.24
N GLY A 10 -3.80 -10.65 -14.02
CA GLY A 10 -4.01 -12.02 -13.54
C GLY A 10 -2.71 -12.75 -13.19
N LYS A 11 -1.64 -12.55 -13.97
CA LYS A 11 -0.28 -13.00 -13.65
C LYS A 11 0.57 -11.88 -13.07
N PHE A 12 1.57 -12.22 -12.26
CA PHE A 12 2.54 -11.26 -11.74
C PHE A 12 3.43 -10.75 -12.88
N THR A 13 3.53 -9.43 -13.00
CA THR A 13 4.27 -8.74 -14.06
C THR A 13 5.06 -7.56 -13.49
N HIS A 14 5.76 -6.85 -14.37
CA HIS A 14 6.48 -5.63 -14.01
C HIS A 14 5.54 -4.52 -13.48
N ILE A 15 4.27 -4.50 -13.88
CA ILE A 15 3.28 -3.56 -13.34
C ILE A 15 3.16 -3.76 -11.82
N ASP A 16 3.04 -5.01 -11.39
CA ASP A 16 2.89 -5.37 -9.98
C ASP A 16 4.15 -5.04 -9.18
N ILE A 17 5.33 -5.17 -9.78
CA ILE A 17 6.61 -4.77 -9.15
C ILE A 17 6.61 -3.27 -8.86
N ASN A 18 6.26 -2.43 -9.84
CA ASN A 18 6.24 -0.97 -9.65
C ASN A 18 5.16 -0.55 -8.64
N LEU A 19 3.96 -1.14 -8.71
CA LEU A 19 2.90 -0.86 -7.75
C LEU A 19 3.29 -1.27 -6.33
N MET A 20 3.93 -2.42 -6.16
CA MET A 20 4.47 -2.87 -4.87
C MET A 20 5.47 -1.86 -4.28
N CYS A 21 6.36 -1.30 -5.11
CA CYS A 21 7.26 -0.23 -4.68
C CYS A 21 6.48 1.02 -4.26
N CYS A 22 5.55 1.51 -5.09
CA CYS A 22 4.75 2.70 -4.79
C CYS A 22 3.90 2.54 -3.52
N PHE A 23 3.29 1.37 -3.33
CA PHE A 23 2.48 1.08 -2.15
C PHE A 23 3.33 1.05 -0.88
N HIS A 24 4.54 0.48 -0.94
CA HIS A 24 5.44 0.56 0.19
C HIS A 24 5.83 2.01 0.51
N ARG A 25 5.99 2.90 -0.48
CA ARG A 25 6.25 4.33 -0.21
C ARG A 25 5.12 5.01 0.57
N LEU A 26 3.90 4.44 0.60
CA LEU A 26 2.84 4.96 1.47
C LEU A 26 3.13 4.73 2.96
N ILE A 27 3.92 3.70 3.31
CA ILE A 27 4.41 3.50 4.68
C ILE A 27 5.32 4.65 5.08
N ASP A 28 6.21 5.06 4.18
CA ASP A 28 7.18 6.14 4.42
C ASP A 28 6.52 7.50 4.64
N ILE A 29 5.26 7.64 4.25
CA ILE A 29 4.44 8.83 4.47
C ILE A 29 3.22 8.56 5.36
N ARG A 30 3.21 7.48 6.15
CA ARG A 30 2.12 7.14 7.10
C ARG A 30 0.71 7.18 6.49
N LEU A 31 0.58 6.69 5.26
CA LEU A 31 -0.69 6.53 4.51
C LEU A 31 -1.02 5.07 4.19
N ASP A 32 -0.22 4.12 4.66
CA ASP A 32 -0.34 2.69 4.38
C ASP A 32 -1.65 2.06 4.85
N SER A 33 -2.26 2.59 5.92
CA SER A 33 -3.58 2.14 6.39
C SER A 33 -4.68 2.29 5.34
N LEU A 34 -4.54 3.19 4.37
CA LEU A 34 -5.47 3.32 3.24
C LEU A 34 -5.49 2.06 2.36
N LEU A 35 -4.38 1.33 2.28
CA LEU A 35 -4.28 0.08 1.52
C LEU A 35 -4.99 -1.08 2.23
N GLU A 36 -5.38 -0.90 3.49
CA GLU A 36 -5.98 -1.94 4.34
C GLU A 36 -7.43 -1.63 4.74
N MET A 37 -8.01 -0.56 4.19
CA MET A 37 -9.40 -0.17 4.35
C MET A 37 -10.38 -1.21 3.80
N ASP A 38 -11.48 -1.43 4.52
CA ASP A 38 -12.52 -2.40 4.13
C ASP A 38 -13.37 -1.88 2.96
N GLU A 39 -13.43 -0.56 2.79
CA GLU A 39 -14.04 0.14 1.66
C GLU A 39 -13.32 -0.16 0.32
N LEU A 40 -12.06 -0.63 0.37
CA LEU A 40 -11.24 -0.95 -0.80
C LEU A 40 -10.81 -2.44 -0.80
N PRO A 41 -11.76 -3.41 -0.81
CA PRO A 41 -11.47 -4.81 -0.54
C PRO A 41 -10.55 -5.46 -1.59
N ASN A 42 -10.68 -5.06 -2.86
CA ASN A 42 -9.82 -5.55 -3.94
C ASN A 42 -8.39 -5.01 -3.81
N LEU A 43 -8.21 -3.76 -3.37
CA LEU A 43 -6.90 -3.17 -3.13
C LEU A 43 -6.22 -3.85 -1.94
N LYS A 44 -6.97 -4.05 -0.83
CA LYS A 44 -6.51 -4.77 0.35
C LYS A 44 -6.06 -6.19 0.01
N ALA A 45 -6.87 -6.94 -0.74
CA ALA A 45 -6.52 -8.28 -1.19
C ALA A 45 -5.26 -8.28 -2.09
N TYR A 46 -5.16 -7.33 -3.01
CA TYR A 46 -4.01 -7.18 -3.90
C TYR A 46 -2.72 -6.83 -3.14
N TRP A 47 -2.79 -5.87 -2.22
CA TRP A 47 -1.64 -5.47 -1.40
C TRP A 47 -1.12 -6.63 -0.55
N ASN A 48 -2.02 -7.39 0.08
CA ASN A 48 -1.65 -8.60 0.82
C ASN A 48 -0.93 -9.62 -0.08
N LYS A 49 -1.40 -9.82 -1.32
CA LYS A 49 -0.74 -10.71 -2.28
C LYS A 49 0.63 -10.22 -2.74
N LEU A 50 0.86 -8.90 -2.80
CA LEU A 50 2.19 -8.34 -3.06
C LEU A 50 3.13 -8.56 -1.87
N LYS A 51 2.66 -8.34 -0.63
CA LYS A 51 3.44 -8.56 0.59
C LYS A 51 3.92 -10.01 0.75
N GLU A 52 3.15 -10.99 0.27
CA GLU A 52 3.50 -12.43 0.28
C GLU A 52 4.69 -12.79 -0.64
N ARG A 53 5.14 -11.90 -1.53
CA ARG A 53 6.16 -12.25 -2.53
C ARG A 53 7.58 -12.17 -1.98
N GLU A 54 8.39 -13.16 -2.34
CA GLU A 54 9.84 -13.12 -2.11
C GLU A 54 10.52 -11.88 -2.72
N SER A 55 10.01 -11.38 -3.84
CA SER A 55 10.52 -10.14 -4.45
C SER A 55 10.26 -8.91 -3.59
N TYR A 56 9.17 -8.88 -2.81
CA TYR A 56 8.92 -7.80 -1.85
C TYR A 56 9.95 -7.82 -0.73
N LYS A 57 10.18 -9.00 -0.15
CA LYS A 57 11.18 -9.20 0.90
C LYS A 57 12.59 -8.83 0.40
N LYS A 58 13.02 -9.44 -0.70
CA LYS A 58 14.38 -9.27 -1.21
C LYS A 58 14.64 -7.89 -1.80
N GLY A 59 13.65 -7.29 -2.45
CA GLY A 59 13.81 -6.03 -3.17
C GLY A 59 13.47 -4.79 -2.35
N ILE A 60 12.71 -4.93 -1.26
CA ILE A 60 12.26 -3.80 -0.44
C ILE A 60 12.64 -4.02 1.02
N LEU A 61 12.08 -5.03 1.69
CA LEU A 61 12.24 -5.17 3.15
C LEU A 61 13.70 -5.39 3.57
N ASN A 62 14.49 -6.13 2.80
CA ASN A 62 15.91 -6.35 3.10
C ASN A 62 16.77 -5.08 2.99
N PHE A 63 16.26 -4.02 2.36
CA PHE A 63 16.90 -2.72 2.23
C PHE A 63 16.19 -1.64 3.07
N TYR A 64 15.18 -2.02 3.86
CA TYR A 64 14.42 -1.13 4.71
C TYR A 64 14.78 -1.40 6.16
N GLY A 65 15.61 -0.54 6.75
CA GLY A 65 16.20 -0.75 8.06
C GLY A 65 16.04 0.45 8.98
N GLU A 66 16.94 0.54 9.96
CA GLU A 66 16.92 1.58 11.00
C GLU A 66 16.97 3.00 10.41
N LYS A 67 17.69 3.19 9.31
CA LYS A 67 17.79 4.50 8.65
C LYS A 67 16.43 4.96 8.12
N GLU A 68 15.77 4.14 7.32
CA GLU A 68 14.48 4.51 6.72
C GLU A 68 13.40 4.67 7.80
N ILE A 69 13.41 3.81 8.82
CA ILE A 69 12.52 3.94 9.98
C ILE A 69 12.78 5.27 10.72
N GLY A 70 14.05 5.60 10.94
CA GLY A 70 14.46 6.86 11.56
C GLY A 70 14.04 8.09 10.75
N ASP A 71 14.19 8.06 9.42
CA ASP A 71 13.75 9.15 8.53
C ASP A 71 12.23 9.37 8.65
N VAL A 72 11.43 8.29 8.75
CA VAL A 72 9.97 8.37 8.95
C VAL A 72 9.62 8.90 10.34
N GLU A 73 10.33 8.45 11.39
CA GLU A 73 10.15 8.93 12.75
C GLU A 73 10.55 10.40 12.93
N GLU A 74 11.58 10.86 12.24
CA GLU A 74 11.99 12.28 12.25
C GLU A 74 10.89 13.16 11.62
N LEU A 75 10.28 12.70 10.53
CA LEU A 75 9.26 13.46 9.81
C LEU A 75 7.90 13.46 10.51
N PHE A 76 7.49 12.32 11.07
CA PHE A 76 6.13 12.14 11.59
C PHE A 76 6.05 11.87 13.09
N GLY A 77 7.13 11.47 13.75
CA GLY A 77 7.10 10.99 15.12
C GLY A 77 6.06 9.88 15.30
N SER A 78 5.16 10.07 16.27
CA SER A 78 3.99 9.21 16.50
C SER A 78 2.74 9.61 15.70
N ASP A 79 2.80 10.72 14.96
CA ASP A 79 1.67 11.20 14.16
C ASP A 79 1.55 10.44 12.83
N VAL A 80 0.40 10.63 12.20
CA VAL A 80 0.11 10.16 10.84
C VAL A 80 0.25 11.32 9.86
N SER A 81 0.26 11.01 8.56
CA SER A 81 0.23 12.07 7.55
C SER A 81 -1.03 12.92 7.70
N MET A 82 -0.85 14.24 7.56
CA MET A 82 -1.94 15.21 7.54
C MET A 82 -2.99 14.92 6.46
N HIS A 83 -2.63 14.14 5.44
CA HIS A 83 -3.51 13.73 4.37
C HIS A 83 -4.31 12.46 4.66
N LEU A 84 -3.99 11.71 5.72
CA LEU A 84 -4.66 10.44 6.00
C LEU A 84 -6.17 10.63 6.21
N LYS A 85 -6.54 11.50 7.16
CA LYS A 85 -7.95 11.77 7.49
C LYS A 85 -8.79 12.29 6.31
N PRO A 86 -8.36 13.31 5.54
CA PRO A 86 -9.15 13.76 4.39
C PRO A 86 -9.28 12.68 3.31
N LEU A 87 -8.23 11.89 3.04
CA LEU A 87 -8.30 10.80 2.06
C LEU A 87 -9.23 9.67 2.51
N THR A 88 -9.17 9.26 3.78
CA THR A 88 -10.10 8.27 4.34
C THR A 88 -11.55 8.71 4.13
N LYS A 89 -11.88 9.97 4.44
CA LYS A 89 -13.23 10.51 4.22
C LYS A 89 -13.63 10.53 2.75
N MET A 90 -12.71 10.89 1.86
CA MET A 90 -12.99 10.87 0.41
C MET A 90 -13.32 9.46 -0.08
N ILE A 91 -12.58 8.45 0.39
CA ILE A 91 -12.84 7.05 0.05
C ILE A 91 -14.22 6.63 0.55
N GLN A 92 -14.51 6.86 1.84
CA GLN A 92 -15.79 6.51 2.46
C GLN A 92 -16.98 7.13 1.74
N ASN A 93 -16.92 8.43 1.45
CA ASN A 93 -18.00 9.12 0.74
C ASN A 93 -18.18 8.62 -0.70
N SER A 94 -17.09 8.19 -1.36
CA SER A 94 -17.14 7.67 -2.73
C SER A 94 -17.78 6.28 -2.77
N THR A 95 -17.60 5.46 -1.74
CA THR A 95 -18.20 4.13 -1.63
C THR A 95 -19.65 4.15 -1.17
N ASP A 96 -20.05 5.13 -0.36
CA ASP A 96 -21.46 5.33 0.03
C ASP A 96 -22.37 5.76 -1.13
N SER A 97 -21.76 6.22 -2.24
CA SER A 97 -22.45 6.70 -3.44
C SER A 97 -22.66 5.60 -4.51
N LEU A 98 -22.25 4.35 -4.22
CA LEU A 98 -22.34 3.18 -5.11
C LEU A 98 -23.35 2.15 -4.58
#